data_AF-A0A6G1ILR1-F1
#
_entry.id   AF-A0A6G1ILR1-F1
#
_cell.length_a   1.000
_cell.length_b   1.000
_cell.length_c   1.000
_cell.angle_alpha   90.00
_cell.angle_beta   90.00
_cell.angle_gamma   90.00
#
_symmetry.space_group_name_H-M   'P 1'
#
loop_
_entity.id
_entity.type
_entity.pdbx_description
1 polymer ?
#
loop_
_entity_poly.entity_id
_entity_poly.type
_entity_poly.pdbx_seq_one_letter_code
_entity_poly.pdbx_strand_id
1 'polypeptide(L)'
;TIWIWPTGLFPRRILYYLRAKHITPSHLNSRNIHLIPVTLNSSGNLVTKEGFEERPAGMSLPCMCIEHADGTTTWVHESLAIVAWLEEVFPGEGCEDIMGSTIEQRARTRDILSVLGDAIVWGNCALIHSDPSTSSWSGLTPSAQSATTAIDANKRFHNLLSKIEAWCEKDVVQG
;
A
#
# COMPACT_ATOMS: atom_id res chain seq x y z
N THR A 1 6.16 -7.38 13.31
CA THR A 1 5.58 -6.03 13.45
C THR A 1 5.32 -5.37 12.10
N ILE A 2 4.24 -4.59 11.97
CA ILE A 2 3.95 -3.73 10.80
C ILE A 2 3.80 -2.27 11.27
N TRP A 3 4.66 -1.37 10.80
CA TRP A 3 4.51 0.07 11.03
C TRP A 3 3.60 0.66 9.97
N ILE A 4 2.59 1.41 10.41
CA ILE A 4 1.50 1.87 9.55
C ILE A 4 1.16 3.33 9.82
N TRP A 5 1.15 4.15 8.77
CA TRP A 5 0.60 5.50 8.82
C TRP A 5 -0.83 5.46 8.25
N PRO A 6 -1.90 5.51 9.08
CA PRO A 6 -3.26 5.17 8.65
C PRO A 6 -3.79 6.02 7.49
N THR A 7 -3.33 7.26 7.36
CA THR A 7 -3.75 8.19 6.30
C THR A 7 -2.82 8.19 5.10
N GLY A 8 -1.73 7.42 5.12
CA GLY A 8 -0.79 7.30 4.01
C GLY A 8 -1.38 6.48 2.85
N LEU A 9 -0.99 6.84 1.62
CA LEU A 9 -1.50 6.23 0.38
C LEU A 9 -1.21 4.73 0.26
N PHE A 10 0.02 4.30 0.54
CA PHE A 10 0.39 2.87 0.52
C PHE A 10 0.01 2.13 1.80
N PRO A 11 0.22 2.70 3.01
CA PRO A 11 -0.11 1.98 4.24
C PRO A 11 -1.61 1.72 4.39
N ARG A 12 -2.50 2.60 3.90
CA ARG A 12 -3.97 2.36 3.96
C ARG A 12 -4.40 1.07 3.25
N ARG A 13 -3.62 0.56 2.29
CA ARG A 13 -3.90 -0.73 1.63
C ARG A 13 -3.99 -1.86 2.65
N ILE A 14 -3.12 -1.85 3.67
CA ILE A 14 -3.14 -2.84 4.74
C ILE A 14 -4.40 -2.70 5.59
N LEU A 15 -4.79 -1.48 5.95
CA LEU A 15 -6.03 -1.26 6.73
C LEU A 15 -7.28 -1.69 5.96
N TYR A 16 -7.33 -1.40 4.66
CA TYR A 16 -8.46 -1.79 3.81
C TYR A 16 -8.52 -3.29 3.60
N TYR A 17 -7.37 -3.92 3.41
CA TYR A 17 -7.23 -5.37 3.38
C TYR A 17 -7.79 -6.02 4.66
N LEU A 18 -7.31 -5.58 5.84
CA LEU A 18 -7.75 -6.12 7.12
C LEU A 18 -9.27 -5.95 7.30
N ARG A 19 -9.80 -4.78 6.93
CA ARG A 19 -11.23 -4.51 6.99
C ARG A 19 -12.04 -5.37 6.03
N ALA A 20 -11.59 -5.53 4.79
CA ALA A 20 -12.28 -6.32 3.77
C ALA A 20 -12.38 -7.80 4.18
N LYS A 21 -11.33 -8.34 4.81
CA LYS A 21 -11.31 -9.72 5.30
C LYS A 21 -11.89 -9.90 6.71
N HIS A 22 -12.44 -8.84 7.30
CA HIS A 22 -12.93 -8.84 8.68
C HIS A 22 -11.88 -9.27 9.73
N ILE A 23 -10.59 -9.04 9.45
CA ILE A 23 -9.49 -9.35 10.36
C ILE A 23 -9.49 -8.32 11.49
N THR A 24 -9.75 -8.81 12.71
CA THR A 24 -9.81 -8.02 13.94
C THR A 24 -8.46 -8.02 14.68
N PRO A 25 -8.27 -7.15 15.70
CA PRO A 25 -7.10 -7.21 16.56
C PRO A 25 -6.86 -8.59 17.22
N SER A 26 -7.92 -9.34 17.53
CA SER A 26 -7.77 -10.69 18.11
C SER A 26 -7.15 -11.68 17.14
N HIS A 27 -7.49 -11.61 15.84
CA HIS A 27 -6.87 -12.43 14.79
C HIS A 27 -5.38 -12.08 14.61
N LEU A 28 -5.04 -10.79 14.66
CA LEU A 28 -3.64 -10.35 14.56
C LEU A 28 -2.83 -10.84 15.78
N ASN A 29 -3.39 -10.68 16.98
CA ASN A 29 -2.75 -11.12 18.22
C ASN A 29 -2.55 -12.64 18.26
N SER A 30 -3.50 -13.45 17.76
CA SER A 30 -3.34 -14.90 17.74
C SER A 30 -2.22 -15.38 16.81
N ARG A 31 -1.80 -14.54 15.85
CA ARG A 31 -0.67 -14.77 14.94
C ARG A 31 0.59 -13.96 15.32
N ASN A 32 0.61 -13.36 16.50
CA ASN A 32 1.71 -12.50 16.97
C ASN A 32 2.04 -11.33 16.01
N ILE A 33 1.02 -10.77 15.37
CA ILE A 33 1.16 -9.63 14.47
C ILE A 33 0.80 -8.35 15.22
N HIS A 34 1.77 -7.45 15.35
CA HIS A 34 1.59 -6.14 15.95
C HIS A 34 1.50 -5.04 14.89
N LEU A 35 0.46 -4.22 14.96
CA LEU A 35 0.33 -2.99 14.16
C LEU A 35 0.80 -1.79 14.98
N ILE A 36 1.76 -1.06 14.45
CA ILE A 36 2.34 0.09 15.13
C ILE A 36 1.93 1.37 14.42
N PRO A 37 1.15 2.25 15.08
CA PRO A 37 0.69 3.47 14.47
C PRO A 37 1.83 4.49 14.35
N VAL A 38 2.00 5.00 13.14
CA VAL A 38 2.83 6.16 12.82
C VAL A 38 1.91 7.35 12.54
N THR A 39 2.28 8.52 13.03
CA THR A 39 1.52 9.77 12.90
C THR A 39 2.41 10.92 12.44
N LEU A 40 1.80 12.00 11.96
CA LEU A 40 2.52 13.26 11.77
C LEU A 40 2.61 14.00 13.11
N ASN A 41 3.81 14.42 13.50
CA ASN A 41 3.97 15.35 14.61
C ASN A 41 3.64 16.79 14.18
N SER A 42 3.74 17.74 15.12
CA SER A 42 3.49 19.17 14.86
C SER A 42 4.41 19.77 13.80
N SER A 43 5.59 19.18 13.56
CA SER A 43 6.54 19.59 12.53
C SER A 43 6.30 18.91 11.19
N GLY A 44 5.24 18.09 11.04
CA GLY A 44 4.95 17.36 9.81
C GLY A 44 5.85 16.14 9.56
N ASN A 45 6.61 15.69 10.57
CA ASN A 45 7.44 14.49 10.46
C ASN A 45 6.66 13.25 10.86
N LEU A 46 6.89 12.15 10.14
CA LEU A 46 6.38 10.83 10.49
C LEU A 46 7.11 10.29 11.72
N VAL A 47 6.37 10.11 12.82
CA VAL A 47 6.86 9.60 14.10
C VAL A 47 5.99 8.45 14.58
N THR A 48 6.60 7.48 15.24
CA THR A 48 5.88 6.43 15.95
C THR A 48 5.05 7.06 17.08
N LYS A 49 3.84 6.55 17.31
CA LYS A 49 3.06 6.97 18.47
C LYS A 49 3.78 6.58 19.77
N GLU A 50 3.69 7.44 20.78
CA GLU A 50 4.23 7.18 22.12
C GLU A 50 3.79 5.83 22.68
N GLY A 51 4.73 5.11 23.30
CA GLY A 51 4.50 3.79 23.92
C GLY A 51 4.69 2.59 22.99
N PHE A 52 5.08 2.81 21.73
CA PHE A 52 5.38 1.73 20.77
C PHE A 52 6.87 1.71 20.38
N GLU A 53 7.34 0.58 19.85
CA GLU A 53 8.70 0.48 19.31
C GLU A 53 8.89 1.39 18.09
N GLU A 54 10.04 2.05 18.05
CA GLU A 54 10.33 3.04 17.01
C GLU A 54 10.41 2.43 15.62
N ARG A 55 9.87 3.15 14.63
CA ARG A 55 10.04 2.81 13.22
C ARG A 55 11.55 2.78 12.89
N PRO A 56 12.04 1.73 12.21
CA PRO A 56 13.44 1.69 11.79
C PRO A 56 13.81 2.88 10.90
N ALA A 57 15.01 3.42 11.14
CA ALA A 57 15.51 4.58 10.40
C ALA A 57 15.61 4.29 8.89
N GLY A 58 15.27 5.27 8.06
CA GLY A 58 15.37 5.19 6.61
C GLY A 58 14.28 4.36 5.91
N MET A 59 13.33 3.76 6.63
CA MET A 59 12.29 2.94 6.03
C MET A 59 11.08 3.76 5.58
N SER A 60 10.58 3.49 4.37
CA SER A 60 9.26 3.95 3.91
C SER A 60 8.13 3.27 4.68
N LEU A 61 6.89 3.74 4.48
CA LEU A 61 5.69 3.14 5.08
C LEU A 61 4.72 2.64 4.00
N PRO A 62 4.07 1.49 4.22
CA PRO A 62 4.22 0.61 5.37
C PRO A 62 5.55 -0.17 5.31
N CYS A 63 6.07 -0.59 6.45
CA CYS A 63 7.15 -1.57 6.50
C CYS A 63 6.81 -2.66 7.51
N MET A 64 7.29 -3.87 7.27
CA MET A 64 7.05 -5.03 8.11
C MET A 64 8.37 -5.71 8.46
N CYS A 65 8.53 -6.02 9.75
CA CYS A 65 9.58 -6.89 10.27
C CYS A 65 8.98 -8.24 10.65
N ILE A 66 9.59 -9.31 10.14
CA ILE A 66 9.33 -10.69 10.59
C ILE A 66 10.54 -11.12 11.40
N GLU A 67 10.31 -11.46 12.67
CA GLU A 67 11.34 -12.02 13.56
C GLU A 67 11.24 -13.55 13.53
N HIS A 68 12.38 -14.20 13.34
CA HIS A 68 12.48 -15.66 13.27
C HIS A 68 12.97 -16.24 14.58
N ALA A 69 12.65 -17.51 14.83
CA ALA A 69 13.04 -18.21 16.06
C ALA A 69 14.57 -18.33 16.24
N ASP A 70 15.34 -18.23 15.17
CA ASP A 70 16.81 -18.22 15.18
C ASP A 70 17.42 -16.84 15.47
N GLY A 71 16.58 -15.82 15.72
CA GLY A 71 16.99 -14.45 15.99
C GLY A 71 17.27 -13.62 14.73
N THR A 72 17.10 -14.18 13.52
CA THR A 72 17.20 -13.41 12.28
C THR A 72 15.94 -12.59 12.03
N THR A 73 16.06 -11.57 11.18
CA THR A 73 14.93 -10.73 10.77
C THR A 73 14.79 -10.66 9.27
N THR A 74 13.56 -10.60 8.78
CA THR A 74 13.23 -10.35 7.38
C THR A 74 12.39 -9.09 7.26
N TRP A 75 12.84 -8.19 6.38
CA TRP A 75 12.15 -6.94 6.12
C TRP A 75 11.33 -7.01 4.84
N VAL A 76 10.08 -6.54 4.92
CA VAL A 76 9.19 -6.40 3.77
C VAL A 76 8.80 -4.93 3.67
N HIS A 77 9.17 -4.29 2.57
CA HIS A 77 9.06 -2.84 2.38
C HIS A 77 7.85 -2.43 1.54
N GLU A 78 7.28 -3.36 0.79
CA GLU A 78 6.26 -3.07 -0.21
C GLU A 78 4.86 -3.44 0.29
N SER A 79 3.94 -2.47 0.23
CA SER A 79 2.56 -2.65 0.69
C SER A 79 1.85 -3.87 0.07
N LEU A 80 2.06 -4.15 -1.21
CA LEU A 80 1.46 -5.31 -1.88
C LEU A 80 2.11 -6.64 -1.44
N ALA A 81 3.41 -6.63 -1.13
CA ALA A 81 4.10 -7.81 -0.60
C ALA A 81 3.64 -8.12 0.83
N ILE A 82 3.43 -7.07 1.65
CA ILE A 82 2.84 -7.23 3.00
C ILE A 82 1.42 -7.79 2.90
N VAL A 83 0.58 -7.30 1.97
CA VAL A 83 -0.76 -7.88 1.72
C VAL A 83 -0.66 -9.34 1.31
N ALA A 84 0.22 -9.68 0.37
CA ALA A 84 0.41 -11.06 -0.08
C ALA A 84 0.84 -11.99 1.07
N TRP A 85 1.73 -11.52 1.95
CA TRP A 85 2.13 -12.26 3.14
C TRP A 85 0.95 -12.44 4.12
N LEU A 86 0.15 -11.40 4.34
CA LEU A 86 -1.04 -11.49 5.19
C LEU A 86 -2.09 -12.46 4.63
N GLU A 87 -2.18 -12.61 3.30
CA GLU A 87 -3.05 -13.61 2.67
C GLU A 87 -2.62 -15.04 3.00
N GLU A 88 -1.31 -15.29 3.06
CA GLU A 88 -0.76 -16.60 3.42
C GLU A 88 -0.91 -16.90 4.92
N VAL A 89 -0.90 -15.88 5.78
CA VAL A 89 -1.05 -16.04 7.24
C VAL A 89 -2.49 -16.26 7.68
N PHE A 90 -3.45 -15.70 6.94
CA PHE A 90 -4.88 -15.84 7.22
C PHE A 90 -5.62 -16.65 6.14
N PRO A 91 -5.26 -17.93 5.91
CA PRO A 91 -5.95 -18.75 4.92
C PRO A 91 -7.31 -19.19 5.46
N GLY A 92 -8.41 -18.66 4.90
CA GLY A 92 -9.74 -19.28 5.00
C GLY A 92 -10.34 -19.46 6.40
N GLU A 93 -9.83 -18.83 7.46
CA GLU A 93 -10.37 -18.90 8.84
C GLU A 93 -11.61 -18.02 9.04
N GLY A 94 -12.62 -18.17 8.17
CA GLY A 94 -13.78 -17.28 8.13
C GLY A 94 -13.47 -15.86 7.60
N CYS A 95 -12.22 -15.63 7.21
CA CYS A 95 -11.76 -14.44 6.50
C CYS A 95 -11.93 -14.67 4.99
N GLU A 96 -12.66 -13.79 4.32
CA GLU A 96 -12.95 -13.90 2.87
C GLU A 96 -11.64 -13.90 2.05
N ASP A 97 -11.51 -14.81 1.07
CA ASP A 97 -10.42 -14.73 0.09
C ASP A 97 -10.78 -13.66 -0.96
N ILE A 98 -10.14 -12.50 -0.83
CA ILE A 98 -10.36 -11.36 -1.73
C ILE A 98 -9.41 -11.35 -2.93
N MET A 99 -8.48 -12.32 -3.00
CA MET A 99 -7.52 -12.45 -4.11
C MET A 99 -8.02 -13.40 -5.20
N GLY A 100 -8.98 -14.26 -4.89
CA GLY A 100 -9.58 -15.22 -5.80
C GLY A 100 -9.31 -16.67 -5.37
N SER A 101 -10.27 -17.55 -5.65
CA SER A 101 -10.26 -18.96 -5.22
C SER A 101 -9.56 -19.89 -6.19
N THR A 102 -9.27 -19.45 -7.42
CA THR A 102 -8.49 -20.22 -8.41
C THR A 102 -7.15 -19.56 -8.74
N ILE A 103 -6.23 -20.33 -9.32
CA ILE A 103 -4.92 -19.82 -9.74
C ILE A 103 -5.09 -18.69 -10.77
N GLU A 104 -6.04 -18.86 -11.70
CA GLU A 104 -6.36 -17.88 -12.75
C GLU A 104 -6.92 -16.59 -12.16
N GLN A 105 -7.85 -16.69 -11.20
CA GLN A 105 -8.39 -15.52 -10.52
C GLN A 105 -7.30 -14.76 -9.75
N ARG A 106 -6.42 -15.49 -9.05
CA ARG A 106 -5.29 -14.88 -8.32
C ARG A 106 -4.30 -14.22 -9.26
N ALA A 107 -4.02 -14.82 -10.42
CA ALA A 107 -3.20 -14.19 -11.46
C ALA A 107 -3.85 -12.90 -11.97
N ARG A 108 -5.16 -12.94 -12.25
CA ARG A 108 -5.93 -11.79 -12.71
C ARG A 108 -5.94 -10.64 -11.70
N THR A 109 -6.17 -10.93 -10.43
CA THR A 109 -6.10 -9.94 -9.35
C THR A 109 -4.72 -9.30 -9.27
N ARG A 110 -3.65 -10.10 -9.38
CA ARG A 110 -2.27 -9.57 -9.37
C ARG A 110 -1.98 -8.68 -10.56
N ASP A 111 -2.48 -9.01 -11.76
CA ASP A 111 -2.35 -8.15 -12.95
C ASP A 111 -2.97 -6.77 -12.70
N ILE A 112 -4.20 -6.74 -12.16
CA ILE A 112 -4.91 -5.50 -11.84
C ILE A 112 -4.14 -4.69 -10.79
N LEU A 113 -3.70 -5.33 -9.71
CA LEU A 113 -2.95 -4.66 -8.64
C LEU A 113 -1.60 -4.11 -9.13
N SER A 114 -0.92 -4.82 -10.04
CA SER A 114 0.32 -4.36 -10.65
C SER A 114 0.09 -3.09 -11.47
N VAL A 115 -0.89 -3.11 -12.38
CA VAL A 115 -1.20 -1.95 -13.24
C VAL A 115 -1.71 -0.77 -12.40
N LEU A 116 -2.46 -1.02 -11.33
CA LEU A 116 -2.89 0.02 -10.39
C LEU A 116 -1.69 0.63 -9.64
N GLY A 117 -0.70 -0.20 -9.28
CA GLY A 117 0.58 0.26 -8.74
C GLY A 117 1.27 1.25 -9.66
N ASP A 118 1.40 0.91 -10.94
CA ASP A 118 2.00 1.78 -11.96
C ASP A 118 1.18 3.06 -12.16
N ALA A 119 -0.15 2.96 -12.20
CA ALA A 119 -1.04 4.12 -12.32
C ALA A 119 -0.80 5.10 -11.17
N ILE A 120 -0.70 4.61 -9.93
CA ILE A 120 -0.44 5.45 -8.77
C ILE A 120 0.92 6.15 -8.87
N VAL A 121 1.96 5.49 -9.40
CA VAL A 121 3.27 6.13 -9.64
C VAL A 121 3.14 7.31 -10.60
N TRP A 122 2.44 7.12 -11.72
CA TRP A 122 2.20 8.20 -12.68
C TRP A 122 1.30 9.31 -12.14
N GLY A 123 0.28 8.97 -11.35
CA GLY A 123 -0.56 9.95 -10.67
C GLY A 123 0.23 10.80 -9.67
N ASN A 124 1.12 10.18 -8.89
CA ASN A 124 2.03 10.91 -8.01
C ASN A 124 2.98 11.80 -8.80
N CYS A 125 3.55 11.31 -9.91
CA CYS A 125 4.40 12.12 -10.79
C CYS A 125 3.65 13.35 -11.32
N ALA A 126 2.41 13.17 -11.78
CA ALA A 126 1.57 14.28 -12.22
C ALA A 126 1.38 15.32 -11.09
N LEU A 127 0.99 14.85 -9.91
CA LEU A 127 0.73 15.69 -8.74
C LEU A 127 1.97 16.50 -8.32
N ILE A 128 3.12 15.84 -8.13
CA ILE A 128 4.34 16.51 -7.64
C ILE A 128 4.90 17.54 -8.62
N HIS A 129 4.62 17.41 -9.92
CA HIS A 129 5.03 18.36 -10.94
C HIS A 129 4.00 19.46 -11.19
N SER A 130 2.77 19.36 -10.66
CA SER A 130 1.70 20.34 -10.86
C SER A 130 1.34 21.18 -9.64
N ASP A 131 1.58 20.68 -8.42
CA ASP A 131 1.15 21.33 -7.18
C ASP A 131 2.36 21.71 -6.31
N PRO A 132 2.66 23.01 -6.10
CA PRO A 132 3.78 23.45 -5.26
C PRO A 132 3.71 22.98 -3.81
N SER A 133 2.52 22.67 -3.28
CA SER A 133 2.34 22.21 -1.89
C SER A 133 3.05 20.88 -1.61
N THR A 134 3.31 20.09 -2.66
CA THR A 134 4.02 18.82 -2.55
C THR A 134 5.51 18.96 -2.28
N SER A 135 6.08 20.16 -2.43
CA SER A 135 7.53 20.39 -2.24
C SER A 135 8.01 19.96 -0.85
N SER A 136 7.12 20.03 0.15
CA SER A 136 7.36 19.63 1.54
C SER A 136 7.71 18.15 1.73
N TRP A 137 7.27 17.27 0.81
CA TRP A 137 7.44 15.81 0.94
C TRP A 137 7.96 15.12 -0.32
N SER A 138 7.84 15.74 -1.49
CA SER A 138 8.26 15.16 -2.77
C SER A 138 9.77 15.31 -3.04
N GLY A 139 10.45 16.21 -2.33
CA GLY A 139 11.85 16.55 -2.57
C GLY A 139 12.08 17.41 -3.82
N LEU A 140 11.03 17.77 -4.57
CA LEU A 140 11.11 18.70 -5.69
C LEU A 140 10.99 20.14 -5.19
N THR A 141 11.85 21.02 -5.69
CA THR A 141 11.66 22.46 -5.56
C THR A 141 10.62 22.94 -6.57
N PRO A 142 9.93 24.07 -6.32
CA PRO A 142 9.01 24.64 -7.31
C PRO A 142 9.66 24.92 -8.68
N SER A 143 10.96 25.25 -8.69
CA SER A 143 11.73 25.44 -9.93
C SER A 143 12.03 24.15 -10.70
N ALA A 144 11.98 22.99 -10.04
CA ALA A 144 12.15 21.67 -10.66
C ALA A 144 10.82 21.07 -11.14
N GLN A 145 9.69 21.70 -10.81
CA GLN A 145 8.37 21.29 -11.31
C GLN A 145 8.26 21.57 -12.81
N SER A 146 7.46 20.76 -13.52
CA SER A 146 7.39 20.78 -14.97
C SER A 146 5.96 20.51 -15.43
N ALA A 147 5.30 21.53 -15.96
CA ALA A 147 3.92 21.40 -16.46
C ALA A 147 3.81 20.37 -17.59
N THR A 148 4.82 20.26 -18.46
CA THR A 148 4.84 19.25 -19.53
C THR A 148 4.95 17.84 -18.98
N THR A 149 5.80 17.63 -17.97
CA THR A 149 5.91 16.35 -17.26
C THR A 149 4.61 16.00 -16.56
N ALA A 150 3.96 16.97 -15.89
CA ALA A 150 2.68 16.74 -15.24
C ALA A 150 1.59 16.29 -16.23
N ILE A 151 1.51 16.94 -17.40
CA ILE A 151 0.55 16.58 -18.45
C ILE A 151 0.83 15.17 -19.00
N ASP A 152 2.08 14.82 -19.29
CA ASP A 152 2.44 13.48 -19.80
C ASP A 152 2.14 12.39 -18.75
N ALA A 153 2.53 12.62 -17.51
CA ALA A 153 2.28 11.70 -16.40
C ALA A 153 0.76 11.50 -16.18
N ASN A 154 -0.04 12.57 -16.27
CA ASN A 154 -1.50 12.46 -16.14
C ASN A 154 -2.13 11.65 -17.28
N LYS A 155 -1.63 11.81 -18.52
CA LYS A 155 -2.06 10.97 -19.65
C LYS A 155 -1.75 9.48 -19.40
N ARG A 156 -0.55 9.17 -18.91
CA ARG A 156 -0.16 7.78 -18.58
C ARG A 156 -1.02 7.19 -17.47
N PHE A 157 -1.28 7.97 -16.42
CA PHE A 157 -2.19 7.59 -15.35
C PHE A 157 -3.57 7.20 -15.88
N HIS A 158 -4.21 8.06 -16.67
CA HIS A 158 -5.52 7.78 -17.24
C HIS A 158 -5.52 6.59 -18.21
N ASN A 159 -4.49 6.44 -19.05
CA ASN A 159 -4.38 5.29 -19.95
C ASN A 159 -4.33 3.96 -19.18
N LEU A 160 -3.63 3.92 -18.04
CA LEU A 160 -3.57 2.73 -17.20
C LEU A 160 -4.90 2.45 -16.50
N LEU A 161 -5.60 3.50 -16.04
CA LEU A 161 -6.95 3.35 -15.48
C LEU A 161 -7.95 2.82 -16.51
N SER A 162 -7.97 3.38 -17.73
CA SER A 162 -8.84 2.88 -18.79
C SER A 162 -8.52 1.43 -19.19
N LYS A 163 -7.26 1.03 -19.10
CA LYS A 163 -6.86 -0.38 -19.28
C LYS A 163 -7.45 -1.28 -18.19
N ILE A 164 -7.43 -0.84 -16.93
CA ILE A 164 -8.07 -1.57 -15.81
C ILE A 164 -9.59 -1.61 -15.98
N GLU A 165 -10.24 -0.51 -16.39
CA GLU A 165 -11.68 -0.48 -16.64
C GLU A 165 -12.08 -1.50 -17.71
N ALA A 166 -11.39 -1.49 -18.87
CA ALA A 166 -11.63 -2.44 -19.95
C ALA A 166 -11.36 -3.90 -19.56
N TRP A 167 -10.55 -4.12 -18.52
CA TRP A 167 -10.32 -5.43 -17.94
C TRP A 167 -11.49 -5.86 -17.07
N CYS A 168 -11.93 -4.98 -16.16
CA CYS A 168 -13.05 -5.26 -15.26
C CYS A 168 -14.38 -5.41 -16.00
N GLU A 169 -14.64 -4.63 -17.06
CA GLU A 169 -15.87 -4.72 -17.86
C GLU A 169 -16.10 -6.12 -18.45
N LYS A 170 -15.02 -6.84 -18.80
CA LYS A 170 -15.09 -8.19 -19.36
C LYS A 170 -15.36 -9.25 -18.30
N ASP A 171 -15.11 -8.93 -17.04
CA ASP A 171 -15.17 -9.84 -15.90
C ASP A 171 -16.49 -9.69 -15.10
N VAL A 172 -17.28 -8.64 -15.34
CA VAL A 172 -18.64 -8.50 -14.80
C VAL A 172 -19.57 -9.45 -15.55
N VAL A 173 -19.91 -10.56 -14.92
CA VAL A 173 -21.05 -11.39 -15.34
C VAL A 173 -22.28 -10.48 -15.34
N GLN A 174 -22.88 -10.25 -16.52
CA GLN A 174 -24.21 -9.65 -16.60
C GLN A 174 -25.16 -10.60 -15.87
N GLY A 175 -25.54 -10.23 -14.65
CA GLY A 175 -26.59 -10.90 -13.88
C GLY A 175 -27.97 -10.61 -14.45
#